data_AF-A0A395RLU2-F1
#
_entry.id   AF-A0A395RLU2-F1
#
_cell.length_a   1.000
_cell.length_b   1.000
_cell.length_c   1.000
_cell.angle_alpha   90.00
_cell.angle_beta   90.00
_cell.angle_gamma   90.00
#
_symmetry.space_group_name_H-M   'P 1'
#
loop_
_entity.id
_entity.type
_entity.pdbx_description
1 polymer ?
#
loop_
_entity_poly.entity_id
_entity_poly.type
_entity_poly.pdbx_seq_one_letter_code
_entity_poly.pdbx_strand_id
1 'polypeptide(L)'
;MYDNLLHYGNQLMALGPGLIGLNLLIRPEATLQQMQYTIPSEPKARQLTRGLARIYGIRNVVIGCIGINLSLTRDPKIINMFYLAGLAMCVTDGIVAKSVIGYGEWTHWVFAPICVAGFAANYYLGDGWSVRTTREATAQFLSSKIGHYSVLTLVSLDVLSMIADFVLNLFKCEQGRKGSEWDTALEILSSVSLVFSCLFVVELMASVWAFGWKYFNSWFHCFDAFIVIAGFITDVALRGIIEEVASLIVVMRLWRVIKIIEELGVGAQEQTEQLSEKLEECQKENETLRKEIEQLKRVAQ
;
A
#
# COMPACT_ATOMS: atom_id res chain seq x y z
N MET A 1 11.36 -5.54 27.67
CA MET A 1 10.08 -6.20 28.00
C MET A 1 8.89 -5.36 27.53
N TYR A 2 8.90 -4.05 27.81
CA TYR A 2 7.85 -3.13 27.36
C TYR A 2 7.77 -2.94 25.84
N ASP A 3 8.89 -2.97 25.10
CA ASP A 3 8.86 -2.80 23.63
C ASP A 3 8.07 -3.89 22.90
N ASN A 4 8.24 -5.15 23.30
CA ASN A 4 7.49 -6.25 22.71
C ASN A 4 6.00 -6.13 23.05
N LEU A 5 5.66 -5.72 24.28
CA LEU A 5 4.28 -5.51 24.70
C LEU A 5 3.62 -4.35 23.93
N LEU A 6 4.32 -3.23 23.75
CA LEU A 6 3.86 -2.10 22.94
C LEU A 6 3.70 -2.47 21.48
N HIS A 7 4.67 -3.21 20.93
CA HIS A 7 4.63 -3.65 19.54
C HIS A 7 3.43 -4.55 19.24
N TYR A 8 3.20 -5.59 20.04
CA TYR A 8 2.02 -6.45 19.89
C TYR A 8 0.72 -5.73 20.23
N GLY A 9 0.75 -4.81 21.20
CA GLY A 9 -0.39 -3.95 21.53
C GLY A 9 -0.82 -3.06 20.36
N ASN A 10 0.13 -2.42 19.68
CA ASN A 10 -0.12 -1.59 18.50
C ASN A 10 -0.68 -2.40 17.33
N GLN A 11 -0.20 -3.63 17.12
CA GLN A 11 -0.74 -4.55 16.11
C GLN A 11 -2.18 -4.95 16.41
N LEU A 12 -2.45 -5.32 17.66
CA LEU A 12 -3.79 -5.69 18.11
C LEU A 12 -4.78 -4.53 17.95
N MET A 13 -4.33 -3.31 18.27
CA MET A 13 -5.12 -2.10 18.08
C MET A 13 -5.43 -1.81 16.61
N ALA A 14 -4.47 -2.02 15.71
CA ALA A 14 -4.67 -1.86 14.27
C ALA A 14 -5.62 -2.93 13.67
N LEU A 15 -5.68 -4.13 14.24
CA LEU A 15 -6.59 -5.18 13.79
C LEU A 15 -8.06 -4.86 14.03
N GLY A 16 -8.40 -4.08 15.07
CA GLY A 16 -9.78 -3.76 15.43
C GLY A 16 -10.59 -3.15 14.28
N PRO A 17 -10.17 -1.99 13.73
CA PRO A 17 -10.82 -1.39 12.57
C PRO A 17 -10.85 -2.33 11.35
N GLY A 18 -9.76 -3.07 11.11
CA GLY A 18 -9.68 -4.01 9.98
C GLY A 18 -10.70 -5.14 10.06
N LEU A 19 -10.90 -5.72 11.25
CA LEU A 19 -11.90 -6.77 11.50
C LEU A 19 -13.33 -6.24 11.38
N ILE A 20 -13.60 -5.04 11.89
CA ILE A 20 -14.89 -4.35 11.70
C ILE A 20 -15.14 -4.10 10.21
N GLY A 21 -14.10 -3.67 9.47
CA GLY A 21 -14.16 -3.44 8.04
C GLY A 21 -14.44 -4.71 7.22
N LEU A 22 -13.80 -5.82 7.60
CA LEU A 22 -14.04 -7.13 6.99
C LEU A 22 -15.48 -7.61 7.25
N ASN A 23 -16.01 -7.38 8.46
CA ASN A 23 -17.40 -7.71 8.77
C ASN A 23 -18.39 -6.81 8.00
N LEU A 24 -18.08 -5.53 7.78
CA LEU A 24 -18.86 -4.63 6.92
C LEU A 24 -18.88 -5.08 5.44
N LEU A 25 -17.79 -5.67 4.95
CA LEU A 25 -17.71 -6.24 3.61
C LEU A 25 -18.59 -7.48 3.44
N ILE A 26 -18.48 -8.43 4.38
CA ILE A 26 -19.16 -9.74 4.31
C ILE A 26 -20.63 -9.63 4.77
N ARG A 27 -20.89 -8.88 5.84
CA ARG A 27 -22.21 -8.75 6.50
C ARG A 27 -22.53 -7.26 6.82
N PRO A 28 -22.74 -6.43 5.79
CA PRO A 28 -22.95 -4.99 5.98
C PRO A 28 -24.16 -4.66 6.85
N GLU A 29 -25.31 -5.30 6.61
CA GLU A 29 -26.55 -4.98 7.32
C GLU A 29 -26.50 -5.37 8.81
N ALA A 30 -25.93 -6.53 9.12
CA ALA A 30 -25.76 -6.97 10.51
C ALA A 30 -24.81 -6.03 11.28
N THR A 31 -23.73 -5.58 10.64
CA THR A 31 -22.77 -4.65 11.26
C THR A 31 -23.38 -3.27 11.48
N LEU A 32 -24.14 -2.75 10.51
CA LEU A 32 -24.87 -1.50 10.64
C LEU A 32 -25.91 -1.55 11.78
N GLN A 33 -26.67 -2.64 11.90
CA GLN A 33 -27.62 -2.83 13.00
C GLN A 33 -26.92 -2.86 14.36
N GLN A 34 -25.76 -3.51 14.46
CA GLN A 34 -24.95 -3.52 15.67
C GLN A 34 -24.44 -2.11 16.03
N MET A 35 -24.18 -1.27 15.03
CA MET A 35 -23.84 0.15 15.19
C MET A 35 -25.07 1.06 15.35
N GLN A 36 -26.27 0.49 15.52
CA GLN A 36 -27.55 1.19 15.70
C GLN A 36 -28.01 2.03 14.50
N TYR A 37 -27.47 1.77 13.30
CA TYR A 37 -27.97 2.36 12.06
C TYR A 37 -29.28 1.68 11.64
N THR A 38 -30.27 2.48 11.26
CA THR A 38 -31.53 1.99 10.71
C THR A 38 -31.36 1.57 9.25
N ILE A 39 -31.68 0.32 8.92
CA ILE A 39 -31.69 -0.18 7.54
C ILE A 39 -32.93 0.37 6.83
N PRO A 40 -32.80 1.12 5.72
CA PRO A 40 -33.96 1.65 5.01
C PRO A 40 -34.89 0.53 4.50
N SER A 41 -36.20 0.76 4.59
CA SER A 41 -37.22 -0.16 4.03
C SER A 41 -37.27 -0.10 2.49
N GLU A 42 -36.93 1.04 1.91
CA GLU A 42 -36.95 1.26 0.47
C GLU A 42 -35.80 0.49 -0.23
N PRO A 43 -36.07 -0.28 -1.31
CA PRO A 43 -35.07 -1.12 -1.98
C PRO A 43 -33.85 -0.35 -2.50
N LYS A 44 -34.05 0.83 -3.10
CA LYS A 44 -32.96 1.65 -3.66
C LYS A 44 -32.08 2.26 -2.56
N ALA A 45 -32.69 2.81 -1.51
CA ALA A 45 -31.96 3.34 -0.37
C ALA A 45 -31.19 2.25 0.39
N ARG A 46 -31.75 1.04 0.49
CA ARG A 46 -31.07 -0.12 1.09
C ARG A 46 -29.86 -0.57 0.27
N GLN A 47 -29.98 -0.58 -1.06
CA GLN A 47 -28.87 -0.90 -1.95
C GLN A 47 -27.73 0.12 -1.81
N LEU A 48 -28.06 1.42 -1.80
CA LEU A 48 -27.09 2.50 -1.57
C LEU A 48 -26.40 2.35 -0.21
N THR A 49 -27.17 2.11 0.85
CA THR A 49 -26.65 1.91 2.21
C THR A 49 -25.70 0.72 2.29
N ARG A 50 -26.02 -0.40 1.64
CA ARG A 50 -25.12 -1.57 1.53
C ARG A 50 -23.84 -1.24 0.76
N GLY A 51 -23.94 -0.50 -0.34
CA GLY A 51 -22.78 -0.06 -1.12
C GLY A 51 -21.83 0.82 -0.30
N LEU A 52 -22.38 1.85 0.37
CA LEU A 52 -21.62 2.72 1.26
C LEU A 52 -20.97 1.93 2.41
N ALA A 53 -21.72 1.04 3.05
CA ALA A 53 -21.19 0.20 4.13
C ALA A 53 -19.98 -0.64 3.69
N ARG A 54 -20.02 -1.21 2.49
CA ARG A 54 -18.89 -1.96 1.93
C ARG A 54 -17.69 -1.05 1.61
N ILE A 55 -17.91 0.16 1.09
CA ILE A 55 -16.84 1.15 0.86
C ILE A 55 -16.16 1.53 2.19
N TYR A 56 -16.95 1.81 3.24
CA TYR A 56 -16.45 2.03 4.59
C TYR A 56 -15.72 0.78 5.14
N GLY A 57 -16.20 -0.41 4.80
CA GLY A 57 -15.55 -1.67 5.11
C GLY A 57 -14.14 -1.78 4.52
N ILE A 58 -13.99 -1.49 3.23
CA ILE A 58 -12.69 -1.46 2.53
C ILE A 58 -11.77 -0.43 3.16
N ARG A 59 -12.27 0.79 3.43
CA ARG A 59 -11.51 1.85 4.11
C ARG A 59 -10.91 1.34 5.42
N ASN A 60 -11.73 0.69 6.25
CA ASN A 60 -11.31 0.21 7.55
C ASN A 60 -10.35 -1.00 7.49
N VAL A 61 -10.48 -1.88 6.49
CA VAL A 61 -9.48 -2.93 6.19
C VAL A 61 -8.13 -2.30 5.83
N VAL A 62 -8.13 -1.31 4.93
CA VAL A 62 -6.91 -0.59 4.53
C VAL A 62 -6.27 0.11 5.73
N ILE A 63 -7.05 0.79 6.57
CA ILE A 63 -6.55 1.41 7.81
C ILE A 63 -5.92 0.37 8.74
N GLY A 64 -6.52 -0.82 8.88
CA GLY A 64 -5.95 -1.90 9.68
C GLY A 64 -4.63 -2.42 9.11
N CYS A 65 -4.55 -2.62 7.79
CA CYS A 65 -3.31 -3.00 7.11
C CYS A 65 -2.22 -1.93 7.26
N ILE A 66 -2.58 -0.64 7.10
CA ILE A 66 -1.66 0.49 7.32
C ILE A 66 -1.18 0.46 8.76
N GLY A 67 -2.08 0.37 9.76
CA GLY A 67 -1.71 0.35 11.17
C GLY A 67 -0.76 -0.81 11.51
N ILE A 68 -0.99 -2.00 10.97
CA ILE A 68 -0.07 -3.15 11.13
C ILE A 68 1.28 -2.84 10.49
N ASN A 69 1.32 -2.36 9.25
CA ASN A 69 2.57 -2.02 8.58
C ASN A 69 3.35 -0.92 9.32
N LEU A 70 2.66 0.13 9.79
CA LEU A 70 3.27 1.18 10.60
C LEU A 70 3.77 0.63 11.95
N SER A 71 3.06 -0.31 12.57
CA SER A 71 3.52 -0.96 13.81
C SER A 71 4.77 -1.83 13.63
N LEU A 72 5.00 -2.36 12.41
CA LEU A 72 6.22 -3.11 12.05
C LEU A 72 7.45 -2.19 12.00
N THR A 73 7.26 -0.88 11.76
CA THR A 73 8.37 0.09 11.78
C THR A 73 8.95 0.29 13.18
N ARG A 74 8.20 -0.04 14.23
CA ARG A 74 8.56 0.19 15.65
C ARG A 74 8.96 1.64 15.98
N ASP A 75 8.62 2.60 15.12
CA ASP A 75 8.91 4.01 15.34
C ASP A 75 7.75 4.67 16.11
N PRO A 76 7.99 5.15 17.35
CA PRO A 76 6.94 5.73 18.17
C PRO A 76 6.33 7.00 17.57
N LYS A 77 7.06 7.77 16.75
CA LYS A 77 6.51 8.98 16.11
C LYS A 77 5.52 8.65 15.00
N ILE A 78 5.85 7.66 14.17
CA ILE A 78 4.97 7.19 13.09
C ILE A 78 3.72 6.53 13.70
N ILE A 79 3.91 5.70 14.71
CA ILE A 79 2.81 5.06 15.43
C ILE A 79 1.92 6.11 16.12
N ASN A 80 2.52 7.17 16.69
CA ASN A 80 1.77 8.29 17.27
C ASN A 80 1.00 9.11 16.22
N MET A 81 1.55 9.30 15.03
CA MET A 81 0.80 9.90 13.91
C MET A 81 -0.40 9.03 13.52
N PHE A 82 -0.26 7.71 13.51
CA PHE A 82 -1.38 6.79 13.27
C PHE A 82 -2.46 6.94 14.36
N TYR A 83 -2.07 7.00 15.64
CA TYR A 83 -3.03 7.23 16.73
C TYR A 83 -3.70 8.60 16.67
N LEU A 84 -2.99 9.65 16.26
CA LEU A 84 -3.56 10.98 16.06
C LEU A 84 -4.57 11.01 14.90
N ALA A 85 -4.24 10.34 13.78
CA ALA A 85 -5.15 10.20 12.65
C ALA A 85 -6.38 9.36 13.00
N GLY A 86 -6.19 8.28 13.76
CA GLY A 86 -7.28 7.46 14.31
C GLY A 86 -8.18 8.27 15.25
N LEU A 87 -7.60 9.09 16.13
CA LEU A 87 -8.35 9.99 17.02
C LEU A 87 -9.21 10.98 16.22
N ALA A 88 -8.62 11.64 15.22
CA ALA A 88 -9.35 12.56 14.35
C ALA A 88 -10.52 11.85 13.65
N MET A 89 -10.27 10.65 13.10
CA MET A 89 -11.27 9.83 12.42
C MET A 89 -12.43 9.42 13.33
N CYS A 90 -12.16 8.90 14.54
CA CYS A 90 -13.20 8.48 15.46
C CYS A 90 -14.06 9.66 15.94
N VAL A 91 -13.44 10.84 16.13
CA VAL A 91 -14.16 12.06 16.48
C VAL A 91 -15.06 12.50 15.33
N THR A 92 -14.53 12.56 14.09
CA THR A 92 -15.31 12.97 12.91
C THR A 92 -16.43 11.99 12.61
N ASP A 93 -16.18 10.68 12.69
CA ASP A 93 -17.20 9.66 12.44
C ASP A 93 -18.32 9.77 13.48
N GLY A 94 -18.02 10.07 14.75
CA GLY A 94 -19.05 10.31 15.77
C GLY A 94 -19.85 11.61 15.55
N ILE A 95 -19.21 12.69 15.08
CA ILE A 95 -19.89 13.94 14.70
C ILE A 95 -20.85 13.69 13.52
N VAL A 96 -20.38 12.95 12.50
CA VAL A 96 -21.18 12.59 11.33
C VAL A 96 -22.34 11.66 11.71
N ALA A 97 -22.09 10.65 12.57
CA ALA A 97 -23.15 9.78 13.06
C ALA A 97 -24.26 10.59 13.77
N LYS A 98 -23.88 11.52 14.64
CA LYS A 98 -24.82 12.40 15.32
C LYS A 98 -25.55 13.34 14.37
N SER A 99 -24.89 13.88 13.35
CA SER A 99 -25.53 14.80 12.40
C SER A 99 -26.49 14.10 11.44
N VAL A 100 -26.21 12.85 11.07
CA VAL A 100 -27.01 12.07 10.11
C VAL A 100 -28.15 11.31 10.79
N ILE A 101 -27.91 10.72 11.96
CA ILE A 101 -28.86 9.81 12.64
C ILE A 101 -29.51 10.49 13.86
N GLY A 102 -28.91 11.56 14.38
CA GLY A 102 -29.34 12.23 15.62
C GLY A 102 -28.80 11.61 16.91
N TYR A 103 -28.20 10.41 16.83
CA TYR A 103 -27.58 9.67 17.93
C TYR A 103 -26.47 8.74 17.39
N GLY A 104 -25.72 8.07 18.27
CA GLY A 104 -24.69 7.10 17.87
C GLY A 104 -23.26 7.66 17.86
N GLU A 105 -23.04 8.85 18.43
CA GLU A 105 -21.70 9.40 18.62
C GLU A 105 -20.83 8.48 19.50
N TRP A 106 -21.43 7.85 20.51
CA TRP A 106 -20.73 7.02 21.49
C TRP A 106 -20.23 5.69 20.94
N THR A 107 -20.82 5.18 19.86
CA THR A 107 -20.32 3.97 19.19
C THR A 107 -18.99 4.24 18.46
N HIS A 108 -18.64 5.51 18.25
CA HIS A 108 -17.39 5.94 17.61
C HIS A 108 -16.43 6.60 18.61
N TRP A 109 -16.94 7.44 19.51
CA TRP A 109 -16.12 8.14 20.51
C TRP A 109 -15.53 7.23 21.58
N VAL A 110 -16.07 6.02 21.77
CA VAL A 110 -15.48 5.00 22.66
C VAL A 110 -14.03 4.65 22.30
N PHE A 111 -13.64 4.83 21.03
CA PHE A 111 -12.28 4.58 20.57
C PHE A 111 -11.30 5.73 20.84
N ALA A 112 -11.80 6.95 21.09
CA ALA A 112 -10.94 8.12 21.32
C ALA A 112 -10.05 7.98 22.57
N PRO A 113 -10.54 7.52 23.74
CA PRO A 113 -9.67 7.22 24.89
C PRO A 113 -8.60 6.18 24.58
N ILE A 114 -8.92 5.20 23.73
CA ILE A 114 -7.97 4.15 23.35
C ILE A 114 -6.86 4.70 22.45
N CYS A 115 -7.20 5.58 21.49
CA CYS A 115 -6.21 6.29 20.68
C CYS A 115 -5.31 7.18 21.53
N VAL A 116 -5.88 7.90 22.51
CA VAL A 116 -5.11 8.74 23.44
C VAL A 116 -4.18 7.90 24.32
N ALA A 117 -4.66 6.77 24.83
CA ALA A 117 -3.86 5.84 25.62
C ALA A 117 -2.72 5.22 24.79
N GLY A 118 -3.00 4.82 23.55
CA GLY A 118 -2.01 4.33 22.60
C GLY A 118 -0.94 5.38 22.30
N PHE A 119 -1.35 6.63 22.03
CA PHE A 119 -0.43 7.74 21.84
C PHE A 119 0.45 7.99 23.07
N ALA A 120 -0.16 8.07 24.26
CA ALA A 120 0.57 8.30 25.51
C ALA A 120 1.55 7.14 25.80
N ALA A 121 1.13 5.89 25.62
CA ALA A 121 2.00 4.74 25.82
C ALA A 121 3.21 4.79 24.89
N ASN A 122 3.03 5.06 23.60
CA ASN A 122 4.14 5.15 22.65
C ASN A 122 5.01 6.40 22.87
N TYR A 123 4.44 7.49 23.41
CA TYR A 123 5.18 8.70 23.76
C TYR A 123 6.07 8.54 25.01
N TYR A 124 5.56 7.87 26.05
CA TYR A 124 6.27 7.73 27.34
C TYR A 124 7.12 6.46 27.44
N LEU A 125 6.75 5.39 26.72
CA LEU A 125 7.40 4.09 26.82
C LEU A 125 8.08 3.65 25.51
N GLY A 126 7.91 4.38 24.42
CA GLY A 126 8.56 4.08 23.15
C GLY A 126 9.99 4.63 23.13
N ASP A 127 10.98 3.74 23.00
CA ASP A 127 12.36 4.15 22.82
C ASP A 127 12.50 5.00 21.54
N GLY A 128 13.10 6.18 21.68
CA GLY A 128 13.12 7.23 20.68
C GLY A 128 13.93 6.88 19.44
N TRP A 129 13.34 6.12 18.51
CA TRP A 129 13.87 5.97 17.16
C TRP A 129 13.48 7.18 16.30
N SER A 130 14.40 7.65 15.47
CA SER A 130 14.30 8.92 14.75
C SER A 130 13.67 8.73 13.37
N VAL A 131 12.85 9.68 12.90
CA VAL A 131 12.27 9.75 11.53
C VAL A 131 13.34 9.61 10.42
N ARG A 132 14.59 9.96 10.71
CA ARG A 132 15.72 9.72 9.79
C ARG A 132 15.89 8.23 9.50
N THR A 133 15.74 7.38 10.51
CA THR A 133 16.01 5.95 10.42
C THR A 133 14.90 5.19 9.71
N THR A 134 13.64 5.64 9.80
CA THR A 134 12.52 5.03 9.05
C THR A 134 12.51 5.42 7.58
N ARG A 135 12.87 6.68 7.26
CA ARG A 135 13.10 7.08 5.87
C ARG A 135 14.24 6.28 5.23
N GLU A 136 15.33 6.07 5.99
CA GLU A 136 16.48 5.25 5.59
C GLU A 136 16.09 3.77 5.42
N ALA A 137 15.28 3.21 6.32
CA ALA A 137 14.80 1.83 6.23
C ALA A 137 13.86 1.60 5.04
N THR A 138 12.94 2.52 4.76
CA THR A 138 12.06 2.43 3.59
C THR A 138 12.83 2.66 2.30
N ALA A 139 13.79 3.60 2.28
CA ALA A 139 14.70 3.75 1.16
C ALA A 139 15.50 2.47 0.91
N GLN A 140 16.05 1.84 1.96
CA GLN A 140 16.74 0.56 1.86
C GLN A 140 15.83 -0.56 1.38
N PHE A 141 14.57 -0.63 1.82
CA PHE A 141 13.63 -1.65 1.36
C PHE A 141 13.28 -1.45 -0.13
N LEU A 142 12.93 -0.23 -0.54
CA LEU A 142 12.58 0.09 -1.93
C LEU A 142 13.77 -0.09 -2.88
N SER A 143 15.00 0.17 -2.42
CA SER A 143 16.23 -0.09 -3.19
C SER A 143 16.74 -1.53 -3.05
N SER A 144 16.10 -2.38 -2.25
CA SER A 144 16.52 -3.77 -2.07
C SER A 144 15.98 -4.67 -3.16
N LYS A 145 16.67 -5.80 -3.40
CA LYS A 145 16.18 -6.87 -4.27
C LYS A 145 14.75 -7.30 -3.90
N ILE A 146 14.45 -7.39 -2.60
CA ILE A 146 13.13 -7.81 -2.10
C ILE A 146 12.05 -6.78 -2.47
N GLY A 147 12.34 -5.49 -2.34
CA GLY A 147 11.44 -4.41 -2.75
C GLY A 147 11.11 -4.48 -4.24
N HIS A 148 12.14 -4.60 -5.09
CA HIS A 148 11.96 -4.72 -6.54
C HIS A 148 11.16 -5.98 -6.92
N TYR A 149 11.45 -7.15 -6.34
CA TYR A 149 10.68 -8.37 -6.61
C TYR A 149 9.23 -8.29 -6.10
N SER A 150 8.97 -7.56 -5.01
CA SER A 150 7.62 -7.28 -4.52
C SER A 150 6.81 -6.46 -5.53
N VAL A 151 7.39 -5.37 -6.04
CA VAL A 151 6.74 -4.52 -7.05
C VAL A 151 6.53 -5.30 -8.36
N LEU A 152 7.51 -6.10 -8.79
CA LEU A 152 7.38 -6.97 -9.95
C LEU A 152 6.22 -7.98 -9.80
N THR A 153 6.08 -8.59 -8.62
CA THR A 153 5.00 -9.53 -8.33
C THR A 153 3.65 -8.82 -8.35
N LEU A 154 3.57 -7.63 -7.78
CA LEU A 154 2.37 -6.79 -7.76
C LEU A 154 1.91 -6.43 -9.19
N VAL A 155 2.82 -5.96 -10.04
CA VAL A 155 2.54 -5.63 -11.45
C VAL A 155 2.10 -6.87 -12.24
N SER A 156 2.73 -8.01 -12.00
CA SER A 156 2.37 -9.27 -12.66
C SER A 156 0.95 -9.70 -12.30
N LEU A 157 0.57 -9.61 -11.03
CA LEU A 157 -0.78 -9.93 -10.56
C LEU A 157 -1.83 -8.94 -11.09
N ASP A 158 -1.48 -7.65 -11.18
CA ASP A 158 -2.35 -6.63 -11.77
C ASP A 158 -2.67 -6.94 -13.23
N VAL A 159 -1.65 -7.19 -14.05
CA VAL A 159 -1.82 -7.54 -15.47
C VAL A 159 -2.63 -8.84 -15.63
N LEU A 160 -2.37 -9.86 -14.81
CA LEU A 160 -3.14 -11.11 -14.85
C LEU A 160 -4.62 -10.88 -14.52
N SER A 161 -4.91 -10.09 -13.48
CA SER A 161 -6.29 -9.75 -13.10
C SER A 161 -7.01 -8.95 -14.19
N MET A 162 -6.29 -8.07 -14.87
CA MET A 162 -6.80 -7.27 -15.97
C MET A 162 -7.11 -8.14 -17.21
N ILE A 163 -6.23 -9.07 -17.55
CA ILE A 163 -6.47 -10.03 -18.64
C ILE A 163 -7.70 -10.88 -18.31
N ALA A 164 -7.82 -11.35 -17.07
CA ALA A 164 -8.99 -12.11 -16.63
C ALA A 164 -10.27 -11.28 -16.75
N ASP A 165 -10.24 -9.98 -16.43
CA ASP A 165 -11.40 -9.09 -16.54
C ASP A 165 -11.84 -8.93 -17.99
N PHE A 166 -10.87 -8.70 -18.87
CA PHE A 166 -11.11 -8.60 -20.31
C PHE A 166 -11.70 -9.90 -20.89
N VAL A 167 -11.11 -11.05 -20.56
CA VAL A 167 -11.56 -12.36 -21.03
C VAL A 167 -12.97 -12.69 -20.53
N LEU A 168 -13.27 -12.43 -19.25
CA LEU A 168 -14.59 -12.66 -18.68
C LEU A 168 -15.65 -11.74 -19.30
N ASN A 169 -15.32 -10.46 -19.54
CA ASN A 169 -16.20 -9.54 -20.25
C ASN A 169 -16.46 -9.99 -21.69
N LEU A 170 -15.43 -10.51 -22.39
CA LEU A 170 -15.56 -11.02 -23.75
C LEU A 170 -16.48 -12.25 -23.82
N PHE A 171 -16.29 -13.24 -22.94
CA PHE A 171 -17.17 -14.42 -22.86
C PHE A 171 -18.61 -14.05 -22.50
N LYS A 172 -18.81 -13.09 -21.59
CA LYS A 172 -20.15 -12.60 -21.22
C LYS A 172 -20.88 -11.99 -22.43
N CYS A 173 -20.18 -11.20 -23.25
CA CYS A 173 -20.71 -10.63 -24.48
C CYS A 173 -21.02 -11.69 -25.54
N GLU A 174 -20.13 -12.66 -25.75
CA GLU A 174 -20.28 -13.70 -26.77
C GLU A 174 -21.41 -14.69 -26.43
N GLN A 175 -21.53 -15.07 -25.16
CA GLN A 175 -22.48 -16.12 -24.75
C GLN A 175 -23.89 -15.58 -24.45
N GLY A 176 -24.09 -14.26 -24.34
CA GLY A 176 -25.39 -13.60 -24.16
C GLY A 176 -26.18 -14.03 -22.91
N ARG A 177 -25.56 -14.78 -22.00
CA ARG A 177 -26.22 -15.52 -20.93
C ARG A 177 -26.22 -14.68 -19.64
N LYS A 178 -27.38 -14.12 -19.27
CA LYS A 178 -27.58 -13.38 -18.00
C LYS A 178 -27.56 -14.35 -16.81
N GLY A 179 -26.38 -14.70 -16.32
CA GLY A 179 -26.20 -15.49 -15.10
C GLY A 179 -25.57 -14.65 -13.99
N SER A 180 -26.13 -14.71 -12.78
CA SER A 180 -25.66 -14.01 -11.57
C SER A 180 -24.18 -14.28 -11.23
N GLU A 181 -23.63 -15.41 -11.69
CA GLU A 181 -22.25 -15.82 -11.39
C GLU A 181 -21.21 -14.96 -12.14
N TRP A 182 -21.46 -14.62 -13.41
CA TRP A 182 -20.56 -13.76 -14.20
C TRP A 182 -20.50 -12.34 -13.67
N ASP A 183 -21.65 -11.80 -13.26
CA ASP A 183 -21.73 -10.47 -12.65
C ASP A 183 -20.95 -10.42 -11.33
N THR A 184 -21.02 -11.50 -10.53
CA THR A 184 -20.27 -11.62 -9.28
C THR A 184 -18.75 -11.70 -9.54
N ALA A 185 -18.33 -12.49 -10.53
CA ALA A 185 -16.92 -12.62 -10.90
C ALA A 185 -16.32 -11.28 -11.38
N LEU A 186 -17.05 -10.54 -12.21
CA LEU A 186 -16.66 -9.21 -12.69
C LEU A 186 -16.63 -8.16 -11.57
N GLU A 187 -17.58 -8.21 -10.62
CA GLU A 187 -17.57 -7.31 -9.45
C GLU A 187 -16.33 -7.57 -8.55
N ILE A 188 -15.95 -8.84 -8.39
CA ILE A 188 -14.74 -9.22 -7.65
C ILE A 188 -13.49 -8.72 -8.38
N LEU A 189 -13.37 -8.95 -9.68
CA LEU A 189 -12.21 -8.51 -10.46
C LEU A 189 -12.07 -6.99 -10.50
N SER A 190 -13.19 -6.26 -10.63
CA SER A 190 -13.22 -4.80 -10.54
C SER A 190 -12.82 -4.29 -9.15
N SER A 191 -13.08 -5.08 -8.10
CA SER A 191 -12.61 -4.77 -6.75
C SER A 191 -11.11 -5.06 -6.59
N VAL A 192 -10.62 -6.16 -7.16
CA VAL A 192 -9.19 -6.53 -7.15
C VAL A 192 -8.33 -5.51 -7.91
N SER A 193 -8.78 -5.06 -9.08
CA SER A 193 -8.04 -4.06 -9.86
C SER A 193 -7.93 -2.71 -9.12
N LEU A 194 -8.97 -2.32 -8.38
CA LEU A 194 -8.93 -1.15 -7.50
C LEU A 194 -7.93 -1.33 -6.35
N VAL A 195 -7.87 -2.52 -5.75
CA VAL A 195 -6.90 -2.83 -4.69
C VAL A 195 -5.46 -2.67 -5.20
N PHE A 196 -5.15 -3.19 -6.39
CA PHE A 196 -3.83 -3.00 -6.99
C PHE A 196 -3.52 -1.52 -7.26
N SER A 197 -4.49 -0.76 -7.77
CA SER A 197 -4.36 0.69 -7.97
C SER A 197 -4.00 1.43 -6.66
N CYS A 198 -4.67 1.08 -5.56
CA CYS A 198 -4.34 1.62 -4.23
C CYS A 198 -2.92 1.24 -3.77
N LEU A 199 -2.50 0.00 -4.00
CA LEU A 199 -1.15 -0.45 -3.63
C LEU A 199 -0.06 0.31 -4.41
N PHE A 200 -0.28 0.62 -5.68
CA PHE A 200 0.65 1.45 -6.47
C PHE A 200 0.72 2.90 -5.99
N VAL A 201 -0.41 3.48 -5.56
CA VAL A 201 -0.40 4.82 -4.95
C VAL A 201 0.39 4.80 -3.65
N VAL A 202 0.24 3.77 -2.83
CA VAL A 202 1.01 3.60 -1.59
C VAL A 202 2.51 3.44 -1.88
N GLU A 203 2.89 2.66 -2.89
CA GLU A 203 4.28 2.52 -3.35
C GLU A 203 4.86 3.87 -3.80
N LEU A 204 4.11 4.65 -4.59
CA LEU A 204 4.51 5.98 -5.03
C LEU A 204 4.70 6.93 -3.84
N MET A 205 3.75 6.93 -2.90
CA MET A 205 3.85 7.75 -1.68
C MET A 205 5.07 7.35 -0.84
N ALA A 206 5.32 6.05 -0.69
CA ALA A 206 6.48 5.54 0.03
C ALA A 206 7.80 5.96 -0.67
N SER A 207 7.84 5.92 -1.99
CA SER A 207 8.98 6.36 -2.81
C SER A 207 9.25 7.85 -2.67
N VAL A 208 8.23 8.69 -2.82
CA VAL A 208 8.34 10.15 -2.65
C VAL A 208 8.78 10.49 -1.23
N TRP A 209 8.30 9.76 -0.22
CA TRP A 209 8.69 9.97 1.17
C TRP A 209 10.14 9.52 1.46
N ALA A 210 10.56 8.36 0.93
CA ALA A 210 11.88 7.79 1.13
C ALA A 210 13.00 8.64 0.47
N PHE A 211 12.81 9.00 -0.81
CA PHE A 211 13.80 9.73 -1.60
C PHE A 211 13.64 11.26 -1.53
N GLY A 212 12.48 11.74 -1.03
CA GLY A 212 12.18 13.17 -0.88
C GLY A 212 12.04 13.90 -2.21
N TRP A 213 12.16 15.23 -2.19
CA TRP A 213 12.03 16.09 -3.38
C TRP A 213 13.00 15.79 -4.51
N LYS A 214 14.12 15.10 -4.25
CA LYS A 214 15.07 14.65 -5.28
C LYS A 214 14.45 13.63 -6.24
N TYR A 215 13.42 12.90 -5.81
CA TYR A 215 12.70 11.93 -6.64
C TYR A 215 12.17 12.56 -7.93
N PHE A 216 11.61 13.77 -7.85
CA PHE A 216 11.03 14.47 -9.00
C PHE A 216 12.07 15.14 -9.92
N ASN A 217 13.36 15.06 -9.60
CA ASN A 217 14.40 15.62 -10.46
C ASN A 217 14.65 14.76 -11.70
N SER A 218 14.28 13.47 -11.65
CA SER A 218 14.25 12.60 -12.83
C SER A 218 12.94 12.77 -13.58
N TRP A 219 13.03 13.04 -14.88
CA TRP A 219 11.88 13.10 -15.77
C TRP A 219 11.08 11.79 -15.75
N PHE A 220 11.77 10.65 -15.62
CA PHE A 220 11.14 9.32 -15.65
C PHE A 220 10.28 9.05 -14.41
N HIS A 221 10.75 9.43 -13.22
CA HIS A 221 9.99 9.33 -11.97
C HIS A 221 8.78 10.30 -11.93
N CYS A 222 8.94 11.51 -12.48
CA CYS A 222 7.82 12.44 -12.66
C CYS A 222 6.74 11.85 -13.55
N PHE A 223 7.14 11.24 -14.66
CA PHE A 223 6.20 10.61 -15.58
C PHE A 223 5.54 9.37 -14.95
N ASP A 224 6.27 8.51 -14.25
CA ASP A 224 5.68 7.38 -13.51
C ASP A 224 4.63 7.84 -12.48
N ALA A 225 4.95 8.88 -11.69
CA ALA A 225 4.02 9.45 -10.72
C ALA A 225 2.73 9.94 -11.39
N PHE A 226 2.86 10.61 -12.54
CA PHE A 226 1.70 11.02 -13.35
C PHE A 226 0.89 9.81 -13.81
N ILE A 227 1.52 8.76 -14.32
CA ILE A 227 0.85 7.53 -14.77
C ILE A 227 0.12 6.83 -13.61
N VAL A 228 0.73 6.73 -12.42
CA VAL A 228 0.09 6.18 -11.20
C VAL A 228 -1.14 6.98 -10.81
N ILE A 229 -1.01 8.31 -10.73
CA ILE A 229 -2.11 9.18 -10.29
C ILE A 229 -3.24 9.18 -11.32
N ALA A 230 -2.92 9.34 -12.60
CA ALA A 230 -3.90 9.31 -13.68
C ALA A 230 -4.62 7.95 -13.76
N GLY A 231 -3.88 6.84 -13.58
CA GLY A 231 -4.45 5.50 -13.52
C GLY A 231 -5.43 5.34 -12.36
N PHE A 232 -5.05 5.77 -11.15
CA PHE A 232 -5.93 5.71 -9.98
C PHE A 232 -7.19 6.58 -10.14
N ILE A 233 -7.02 7.82 -10.61
CA ILE A 233 -8.17 8.72 -10.89
C ILE A 233 -9.10 8.07 -11.90
N THR A 234 -8.54 7.44 -12.93
CA THR A 234 -9.31 6.76 -13.98
C THR A 234 -10.06 5.54 -13.42
N ASP A 235 -9.41 4.68 -12.63
CA ASP A 235 -10.04 3.52 -11.97
C ASP A 235 -11.19 3.94 -11.03
N VAL A 236 -11.07 5.10 -10.37
CA VAL A 236 -12.14 5.67 -9.52
C VAL A 236 -13.24 6.32 -10.36
N ALA A 237 -12.88 7.08 -11.40
CA ALA A 237 -13.79 7.84 -12.25
C ALA A 237 -14.61 6.96 -13.22
N LEU A 238 -14.07 5.82 -13.63
CA LEU A 238 -14.76 4.85 -14.48
C LEU A 238 -15.91 4.12 -13.81
N ARG A 239 -16.03 4.20 -12.48
CA ARG A 239 -17.27 3.84 -11.79
C ARG A 239 -18.42 4.81 -12.10
N GLY A 240 -18.14 5.89 -12.84
CA GLY A 240 -19.06 7.01 -13.07
C GLY A 240 -19.50 7.24 -14.51
N ILE A 241 -18.63 7.57 -15.47
CA ILE A 241 -19.09 8.41 -16.61
C ILE A 241 -18.49 8.09 -18.01
N ILE A 242 -17.46 7.26 -18.22
CA ILE A 242 -16.75 7.30 -19.52
C ILE A 242 -16.28 5.92 -20.05
N GLU A 243 -17.09 5.23 -20.87
CA GLU A 243 -16.71 3.96 -21.52
C GLU A 243 -15.54 4.10 -22.51
N GLU A 244 -15.24 5.29 -23.04
CA GLU A 244 -14.19 5.48 -24.05
C GLU A 244 -12.75 5.45 -23.50
N VAL A 245 -12.57 5.61 -22.18
CA VAL A 245 -11.23 5.67 -21.55
C VAL A 245 -10.69 4.28 -21.20
N ALA A 246 -11.52 3.24 -21.31
CA ALA A 246 -11.18 1.86 -20.95
C ALA A 246 -9.93 1.32 -21.70
N SER A 247 -9.77 1.67 -22.97
CA SER A 247 -8.62 1.24 -23.79
C SER A 247 -7.31 1.94 -23.40
N LEU A 248 -7.38 3.18 -22.92
CA LEU A 248 -6.21 3.96 -22.52
C LEU A 248 -5.61 3.42 -21.21
N ILE A 249 -6.44 2.93 -20.29
CA ILE A 249 -6.01 2.31 -19.02
C ILE A 249 -5.07 1.15 -19.26
N VAL A 250 -5.37 0.32 -20.27
CA VAL A 250 -4.56 -0.85 -20.63
C VAL A 250 -3.13 -0.44 -20.90
N VAL A 251 -2.95 0.58 -21.75
CA VAL A 251 -1.64 1.09 -22.14
C VAL A 251 -0.94 1.73 -20.94
N MET A 252 -1.67 2.48 -20.11
CA MET A 252 -1.14 3.11 -18.91
C MET A 252 -0.67 2.07 -17.87
N ARG A 253 -1.31 0.90 -17.79
CA ARG A 253 -0.87 -0.21 -16.92
C ARG A 253 0.40 -0.88 -17.46
N LEU A 254 0.51 -1.05 -18.78
CA LEU A 254 1.71 -1.60 -19.42
C LEU A 254 2.95 -0.72 -19.22
N TRP A 255 2.80 0.58 -18.96
CA TRP A 255 3.89 1.46 -18.54
C TRP A 255 4.68 0.89 -17.35
N ARG A 256 4.02 0.19 -16.42
CA ARG A 256 4.67 -0.42 -15.24
C ARG A 256 5.77 -1.40 -15.63
N VAL A 257 5.61 -2.12 -16.74
CA VAL A 257 6.65 -3.02 -17.26
C VAL A 257 7.88 -2.22 -17.69
N ILE A 258 7.68 -1.08 -18.35
CA ILE A 258 8.76 -0.18 -18.76
C ILE A 258 9.46 0.43 -17.54
N LYS A 259 8.70 0.89 -16.53
CA LYS A 259 9.24 1.36 -15.25
C LYS A 259 10.17 0.33 -14.63
N ILE A 260 9.70 -0.92 -14.51
CA ILE A 260 10.49 -2.01 -13.93
C ILE A 260 11.78 -2.27 -14.71
N ILE A 261 11.72 -2.25 -16.05
CA ILE A 261 12.91 -2.46 -16.89
C ILE A 261 13.94 -1.36 -16.65
N GLU A 262 13.49 -0.10 -16.50
CA GLU A 262 14.37 1.03 -16.20
C GLU A 262 14.96 0.91 -14.79
N GLU A 263 14.14 0.69 -13.77
CA GLU A 263 14.58 0.58 -12.37
C GLU A 263 15.54 -0.60 -12.16
N LEU A 264 15.27 -1.75 -12.79
CA LEU A 264 16.18 -2.90 -12.77
C LEU A 264 17.42 -2.66 -13.63
N GLY A 265 17.30 -1.95 -14.75
CA GLY A 265 18.42 -1.60 -15.62
C GLY A 265 19.42 -0.71 -14.92
N VAL A 266 18.95 0.34 -14.25
CA VAL A 266 19.77 1.26 -13.44
C VAL A 266 20.41 0.50 -12.26
N GLY A 267 19.63 -0.31 -11.53
CA GLY A 267 20.16 -1.09 -10.41
C GLY A 267 21.17 -2.17 -10.81
N ALA A 268 20.99 -2.81 -11.96
CA ALA A 268 21.95 -3.78 -12.49
C ALA A 268 23.23 -3.12 -13.01
N GLN A 269 23.12 -1.93 -13.61
CA GLN A 269 24.27 -1.17 -14.08
C GLN A 269 25.13 -0.70 -12.90
N GLU A 270 24.52 -0.18 -11.84
CA GLU A 270 25.23 0.28 -10.64
C GLU A 270 25.98 -0.87 -9.93
N GLN A 271 25.35 -2.06 -9.84
CA GLN A 271 26.01 -3.25 -9.32
C GLN A 271 27.16 -3.74 -10.21
N THR A 272 27.02 -3.60 -11.54
CA THR A 272 28.03 -4.02 -12.49
C THR A 272 29.25 -3.10 -12.42
N GLU A 273 29.04 -1.78 -12.31
CA GLU A 273 30.11 -0.80 -12.08
C GLU A 273 30.85 -1.07 -10.77
N GLN A 274 30.14 -1.24 -9.65
CA GLN A 274 30.76 -1.56 -8.34
C GLN A 274 31.52 -2.89 -8.36
N LEU A 275 31.02 -3.90 -9.07
CA LEU A 275 31.70 -5.18 -9.21
C LEU A 275 32.96 -5.04 -10.08
N SER A 276 32.90 -4.20 -11.12
CA SER A 276 34.05 -3.93 -11.99
C SER A 276 35.17 -3.20 -11.25
N GLU A 277 34.84 -2.21 -10.40
CA GLU A 277 35.82 -1.51 -9.57
C GLU A 277 36.50 -2.47 -8.58
N LYS A 278 35.73 -3.32 -7.90
CA LYS A 278 36.30 -4.33 -6.98
C LYS A 278 37.18 -5.35 -7.69
N LEU A 279 36.85 -5.70 -8.93
CA LEU A 279 37.67 -6.59 -9.74
C LEU A 279 39.00 -5.93 -10.10
N GLU A 280 38.99 -4.65 -10.48
CA GLU A 280 40.21 -3.88 -10.77
C GLU A 280 41.08 -3.71 -9.52
N GLU A 281 40.48 -3.45 -8.36
CA GLU A 281 41.21 -3.34 -7.07
C GLU A 281 41.87 -4.66 -6.70
N CYS A 282 41.14 -5.77 -6.76
CA CYS A 282 41.65 -7.12 -6.50
C CYS A 282 42.75 -7.54 -7.51
N GLN A 283 42.64 -7.11 -8.77
CA GLN A 283 43.69 -7.33 -9.77
C GLN A 283 44.98 -6.56 -9.43
N LYS A 284 44.87 -5.29 -9.02
CA LYS A 284 46.04 -4.48 -8.59
C LYS A 284 46.73 -5.07 -7.36
N GLU A 285 45.98 -5.55 -6.38
CA GLU A 285 46.54 -6.24 -5.21
C GLU A 285 47.28 -7.52 -5.63
N ASN A 286 46.69 -8.34 -6.50
CA ASN A 286 47.33 -9.55 -7.03
C ASN A 286 48.64 -9.24 -7.78
N GLU A 287 48.67 -8.20 -8.61
CA GLU A 287 49.90 -7.77 -9.30
C GLU A 287 50.98 -7.32 -8.31
N THR A 288 50.59 -6.61 -7.25
CA THR A 288 51.52 -6.12 -6.23
C THR A 288 52.12 -7.27 -5.44
N LEU A 289 51.29 -8.21 -4.97
CA LEU A 289 51.75 -9.41 -4.27
C LEU A 289 52.64 -10.29 -5.14
N ARG A 290 52.35 -10.42 -6.44
CA ARG A 290 53.23 -11.14 -7.38
C ARG A 290 54.61 -10.49 -7.50
N LYS A 291 54.68 -9.15 -7.55
CA LYS A 291 55.95 -8.41 -7.57
C LYS A 291 56.75 -8.59 -6.28
N GLU A 292 56.10 -8.56 -5.11
CA GLU A 292 56.75 -8.81 -3.83
C GLU A 292 57.31 -10.24 -3.74
N ILE A 293 56.55 -11.25 -4.18
CA ILE A 293 57.01 -12.64 -4.23
C ILE A 293 58.23 -12.78 -5.16
N GLU A 294 58.23 -12.11 -6.32
CA GLU A 294 59.39 -12.10 -7.21
C GLU A 294 60.61 -11.43 -6.59
N GLN A 295 60.44 -10.30 -5.90
CA GLN A 295 61.54 -9.62 -5.20
C GLN A 295 62.11 -10.49 -4.08
N LEU A 296 61.26 -11.08 -3.24
CA LEU A 296 61.69 -11.97 -2.18
C LEU A 296 62.43 -13.22 -2.72
N LYS A 297 61.95 -13.80 -3.82
CA LYS A 297 62.67 -14.90 -4.49
C LYS A 297 64.03 -14.49 -5.00
N ARG A 298 64.18 -13.28 -5.54
CA ARG A 298 65.48 -12.74 -6.01
C ARG A 298 66.45 -12.47 -4.86
N VAL A 299 65.95 -12.06 -3.69
CA VAL A 299 66.79 -11.81 -2.50
C VAL A 299 67.21 -13.12 -1.83
N ALA A 300 66.40 -14.18 -1.94
CA ALA A 300 66.68 -15.50 -1.37
C ALA A 300 67.62 -16.37 -2.22
N GLN A 301 67.95 -15.95 -3.45
CA GLN A 301 68.87 -16.63 -4.38
C GLN A 301 70.27 -16.01 -4.31
#